data_AF-A0A940C484-F1
#
_entry.id   AF-A0A940C484-F1
#
_cell.length_a   1.000
_cell.length_b   1.000
_cell.length_c   1.000
_cell.angle_alpha   90.00
_cell.angle_beta   90.00
_cell.angle_gamma   90.00
#
_symmetry.space_group_name_H-M   'P 1'
#
loop_
_entity.id
_entity.type
_entity.pdbx_description
1 polymer ?
#
loop_
_entity_poly.entity_id
_entity_poly.type
_entity_poly.pdbx_seq_one_letter_code
_entity_poly.pdbx_strand_id
1 'polypeptide(L)'
;MNATLSLGIDIGSTTAKLVLAEGDHILYQKYERHLSQVRQKLYYMVRDIRPLIEGKTFAAAISGSAGMGLAEAAGIPFVQEVYATSEAVRALEPEAGTVIELGGEDAKVIFFKGGVDERMNGTCAGGTGAFIDQMATLLDVSVEEMDALSLTAERLYPIASRCGVFAKTDIQPLLNQGARKADVAASIYQAVVSQTIAGLIQGRAIEKKVLFLGGPLYYCQGLRRRFTETLKLMDDEAVFPEYGRFAVAIGASIYARSSGKTFDETSLEAALQSALRAQTTSARLAPLFASAEDYRAFAERHARATVPARDPKGYKGPAWLGIDCGSTTTKLVLLSRDREILYSYYSSNQANPVGIIREQLTAIRALCGGDITIAGSAVTGYGEELVKNAFGVDIGVVETIAHYTAARHFRPNVDFIIDIGGQDIKCFKIRGGAIDSITLNEACSSGCGSFIETFARSMGRTA
;
A
#
# COMPACT_ATOMS: atom_id res chain seq x y z
N MET A 1 -20.70 34.76 26.88
CA MET A 1 -19.91 33.61 27.37
C MET A 1 -18.61 33.63 26.60
N ASN A 2 -17.46 33.67 27.27
CA ASN A 2 -16.16 33.60 26.58
C ASN A 2 -16.10 32.26 25.82
N ALA A 3 -15.83 32.31 24.52
CA ALA A 3 -15.73 31.11 23.69
C ALA A 3 -14.64 30.19 24.26
N THR A 4 -14.98 28.93 24.50
CA THR A 4 -14.05 27.96 25.09
C THR A 4 -13.05 27.50 24.03
N LEU A 5 -11.77 27.70 24.29
CA LEU A 5 -10.68 27.16 23.48
C LEU A 5 -10.70 25.63 23.57
N SER A 6 -10.59 24.94 22.43
CA SER A 6 -10.75 23.49 22.34
C SER A 6 -9.81 22.85 21.33
N LEU A 7 -9.16 21.77 21.73
CA LEU A 7 -8.18 21.02 20.95
C LEU A 7 -8.75 19.64 20.60
N GLY A 8 -8.96 19.41 19.31
CA GLY A 8 -9.33 18.10 18.77
C GLY A 8 -8.15 17.42 18.11
N ILE A 9 -7.94 16.15 18.44
CA ILE A 9 -6.84 15.34 17.91
C ILE A 9 -7.44 14.09 17.29
N ASP A 10 -7.17 13.84 16.01
CA ASP A 10 -7.52 12.60 15.31
C ASP A 10 -6.24 11.82 14.98
N ILE A 11 -6.12 10.60 15.52
CA ILE A 11 -4.99 9.72 15.27
C ILE A 11 -5.47 8.46 14.55
N GLY A 12 -5.58 8.56 13.24
CA GLY A 12 -5.92 7.44 12.37
C GLY A 12 -4.76 6.47 12.17
N SER A 13 -4.95 5.48 11.30
CA SER A 13 -3.96 4.42 11.03
C SER A 13 -2.68 4.90 10.32
N THR A 14 -2.77 5.95 9.50
CA THR A 14 -1.63 6.47 8.71
C THR A 14 -1.25 7.92 9.03
N THR A 15 -2.16 8.67 9.65
CA THR A 15 -2.10 10.14 9.77
C THR A 15 -2.55 10.62 11.14
N ALA A 16 -1.92 11.69 11.62
CA ALA A 16 -2.39 12.46 12.76
C ALA A 16 -2.90 13.81 12.28
N LYS A 17 -4.02 14.27 12.84
CA LYS A 17 -4.57 15.60 12.62
C LYS A 17 -4.82 16.30 13.93
N LEU A 18 -4.61 17.60 13.93
CA LEU A 18 -4.81 18.47 15.07
C LEU A 18 -5.63 19.67 14.63
N VAL A 19 -6.65 20.03 15.41
CA VAL A 19 -7.49 21.22 15.22
C VAL A 19 -7.60 21.95 16.55
N LEU A 20 -7.17 23.21 16.58
CA LEU A 20 -7.39 24.13 17.68
C LEU A 20 -8.46 25.14 17.26
N ALA A 21 -9.53 25.26 18.05
CA ALA A 21 -10.66 26.13 17.76
C ALA A 21 -11.10 26.92 18.98
N GLU A 22 -11.57 28.15 18.75
CA GLU A 22 -12.21 29.02 19.74
C GLU A 22 -13.67 29.22 19.30
N GLY A 23 -14.61 28.56 20.01
CA GLY A 23 -15.98 28.44 19.50
C GLY A 23 -15.97 27.80 18.10
N ASP A 24 -16.72 28.33 17.15
CA ASP A 24 -16.80 27.73 15.81
C ASP A 24 -15.66 28.17 14.87
N HIS A 25 -14.72 28.97 15.37
CA HIS A 25 -13.60 29.46 14.60
C HIS A 25 -12.35 28.58 14.77
N ILE A 26 -11.85 28.00 13.69
CA ILE A 26 -10.60 27.23 13.67
C ILE A 26 -9.41 28.20 13.67
N LEU A 27 -8.62 28.17 14.74
CA LEU A 27 -7.40 28.99 14.89
C LEU A 27 -6.19 28.32 14.26
N TYR A 28 -6.14 26.99 14.28
CA TYR A 28 -5.03 26.22 13.76
C TYR A 28 -5.48 24.83 13.35
N GLN A 29 -4.94 24.32 12.26
CA GLN A 29 -5.14 22.95 11.83
C GLN A 29 -3.86 22.39 11.21
N LYS A 30 -3.57 21.11 11.46
CA LYS A 30 -2.40 20.44 10.91
C LYS A 30 -2.69 18.99 10.63
N TYR A 31 -2.28 18.53 9.45
CA TYR A 31 -2.43 17.15 8.95
C TYR A 31 -1.05 16.62 8.59
N GLU A 32 -0.63 15.50 9.19
CA GLU A 32 0.65 14.86 8.87
C GLU A 32 0.54 13.32 8.85
N ARG A 33 1.30 12.67 7.98
CA ARG A 33 1.53 11.22 8.07
C ARG A 33 2.44 10.94 9.28
N HIS A 34 2.06 10.00 10.14
CA HIS A 34 2.84 9.69 11.33
C HIS A 34 3.90 8.61 11.12
N LEU A 35 3.86 7.85 10.00
CA LEU A 35 4.86 6.83 9.64
C LEU A 35 5.18 5.87 10.79
N SER A 36 4.14 5.33 11.44
CA SER A 36 4.21 4.49 12.65
C SER A 36 4.87 5.13 13.89
N GLN A 37 5.20 6.43 13.86
CA GLN A 37 5.75 7.21 14.97
C GLN A 37 4.66 8.06 15.66
N VAL A 38 3.49 7.48 15.90
CA VAL A 38 2.28 8.17 16.41
C VAL A 38 2.58 9.12 17.57
N ARG A 39 3.21 8.62 18.64
CA ARG A 39 3.43 9.40 19.86
C ARG A 39 4.42 10.55 19.65
N GLN A 40 5.52 10.29 18.95
CA GLN A 40 6.54 11.30 18.63
C GLN A 40 5.96 12.38 17.71
N LYS A 41 5.18 11.97 16.71
CA LYS A 41 4.52 12.88 15.78
C LYS A 41 3.54 13.82 16.48
N LEU A 42 2.69 13.28 17.36
CA LEU A 42 1.76 14.10 18.13
C LEU A 42 2.48 15.09 19.03
N TYR A 43 3.54 14.66 19.72
CA TYR A 43 4.35 15.55 20.56
C TYR A 43 4.87 16.76 19.78
N TYR A 44 5.37 16.55 18.55
CA TYR A 44 5.78 17.67 17.69
C TYR A 44 4.62 18.56 17.26
N MET A 45 3.49 17.97 16.85
CA MET A 45 2.30 18.75 16.45
C MET A 45 1.75 19.63 17.57
N VAL A 46 1.79 19.15 18.82
CA VAL A 46 1.36 19.93 19.99
C VAL A 46 2.35 21.05 20.31
N ARG A 47 3.66 20.86 20.08
CA ARG A 47 4.64 21.94 20.23
C ARG A 47 4.40 23.08 19.25
N ASP A 48 3.91 22.80 18.05
CA ASP A 48 3.64 23.83 17.04
C ASP A 48 2.51 24.80 17.45
N ILE A 49 1.57 24.34 18.28
CA ILE A 49 0.48 25.18 18.79
C ILE A 49 0.81 25.88 20.11
N ARG A 50 1.98 25.64 20.70
CA ARG A 50 2.41 26.24 21.98
C ARG A 50 2.19 27.77 22.02
N PRO A 51 2.57 28.56 20.99
CA PRO A 51 2.35 30.01 21.00
C PRO A 51 0.88 30.44 21.02
N LEU A 52 -0.04 29.55 20.64
CA LEU A 52 -1.48 29.83 20.58
C LEU A 52 -2.20 29.48 21.89
N ILE A 53 -1.64 28.56 22.67
CA ILE A 53 -2.22 28.03 23.91
C ILE A 53 -1.49 28.51 25.18
N GLU A 54 -0.34 29.17 25.05
CA GLU A 54 0.44 29.67 26.19
C GLU A 54 -0.41 30.58 27.10
N GLY A 55 -0.38 30.30 28.40
CA GLY A 55 -1.15 31.04 29.41
C GLY A 55 -2.68 30.86 29.34
N LYS A 56 -3.19 29.95 28.49
CA LYS A 56 -4.63 29.70 28.33
C LYS A 56 -5.02 28.31 28.85
N THR A 57 -6.27 28.21 29.27
CA THR A 57 -6.93 26.93 29.56
C THR A 57 -7.81 26.54 28.39
N PHE A 58 -7.77 25.27 28.01
CA PHE A 58 -8.55 24.73 26.89
C PHE A 58 -9.03 23.31 27.18
N ALA A 59 -10.12 22.91 26.52
CA ALA A 59 -10.56 21.51 26.54
C ALA A 59 -9.81 20.71 25.48
N ALA A 60 -9.57 19.41 25.71
CA ALA A 60 -8.95 18.54 24.69
C ALA A 60 -9.64 17.18 24.61
N ALA A 61 -9.71 16.61 23.41
CA ALA A 61 -10.15 15.24 23.20
C ALA A 61 -9.39 14.57 22.05
N ILE A 62 -9.24 13.25 22.15
CA ILE A 62 -8.61 12.39 21.15
C ILE A 62 -9.67 11.49 20.52
N SER A 63 -9.58 11.31 19.21
CA SER A 63 -10.26 10.25 18.46
C SER A 63 -9.22 9.47 17.65
N GLY A 64 -9.68 8.55 16.81
CA GLY A 64 -8.79 7.76 15.98
C GLY A 64 -8.46 6.39 16.58
N SER A 65 -8.46 5.36 15.74
CA SER A 65 -8.14 3.97 16.10
C SER A 65 -6.77 3.82 16.79
N ALA A 66 -5.75 4.55 16.32
CA ALA A 66 -4.42 4.56 16.91
C ALA A 66 -4.29 5.51 18.12
N GLY A 67 -5.32 6.31 18.40
CA GLY A 67 -5.37 7.28 19.49
C GLY A 67 -5.90 6.74 20.81
N MET A 68 -6.65 5.62 20.81
CA MET A 68 -7.32 5.11 22.01
C MET A 68 -6.37 4.82 23.17
N GLY A 69 -5.32 4.02 22.92
CA GLY A 69 -4.33 3.70 23.96
C GLY A 69 -3.50 4.91 24.41
N LEU A 70 -3.36 5.92 23.54
CA LEU A 70 -2.71 7.18 23.89
C LEU A 70 -3.61 8.05 24.78
N ALA A 71 -4.90 8.12 24.47
CA ALA A 71 -5.90 8.84 25.24
C ALA A 71 -6.01 8.29 26.66
N GLU A 72 -6.05 6.96 26.80
CA GLU A 72 -6.04 6.29 28.09
C GLU A 72 -4.76 6.59 28.89
N ALA A 73 -3.58 6.42 28.29
CA ALA A 73 -2.31 6.66 28.95
C ALA A 73 -2.06 8.13 29.32
N ALA A 74 -2.59 9.07 28.53
CA ALA A 74 -2.50 10.51 28.78
C ALA A 74 -3.65 11.04 29.66
N GLY A 75 -4.68 10.22 29.93
CA GLY A 75 -5.91 10.63 30.58
C GLY A 75 -6.68 11.71 29.80
N ILE A 76 -6.52 11.80 28.48
CA ILE A 76 -7.25 12.75 27.64
C ILE A 76 -8.58 12.09 27.22
N PRO A 77 -9.73 12.78 27.30
CA PRO A 77 -11.01 12.22 26.88
C PRO A 77 -10.96 11.63 25.48
N PHE A 78 -11.45 10.39 25.33
CA PHE A 78 -11.56 9.72 24.03
C PHE A 78 -12.99 9.83 23.50
N VAL A 79 -13.12 10.10 22.21
CA VAL A 79 -14.41 10.10 21.49
C VAL A 79 -14.32 9.18 20.28
N GLN A 80 -15.35 8.37 20.06
CA GLN A 80 -15.42 7.49 18.90
C GLN A 80 -15.51 8.29 17.60
N GLU A 81 -14.81 7.83 16.56
CA GLU A 81 -14.66 8.57 15.29
C GLU A 81 -16.02 8.90 14.66
N VAL A 82 -16.93 7.93 14.62
CA VAL A 82 -18.27 8.08 14.04
C VAL A 82 -19.07 9.16 14.76
N TYR A 83 -18.96 9.21 16.09
CA TYR A 83 -19.61 10.23 16.90
C TYR A 83 -18.98 11.60 16.62
N ALA A 84 -17.65 11.69 16.62
CA ALA A 84 -16.94 12.92 16.31
C ALA A 84 -17.30 13.46 14.92
N THR A 85 -17.24 12.63 13.88
CA THR A 85 -17.67 13.01 12.52
C THR A 85 -19.13 13.47 12.51
N SER A 86 -20.04 12.76 13.19
CA SER A 86 -21.45 13.15 13.28
C SER A 86 -21.64 14.54 13.91
N GLU A 87 -20.90 14.85 14.97
CA GLU A 87 -20.95 16.18 15.62
C GLU A 87 -20.41 17.28 14.70
N ALA A 88 -19.30 17.03 13.99
CA ALA A 88 -18.78 17.98 13.01
C ALA A 88 -19.77 18.23 11.86
N VAL A 89 -20.41 17.18 11.35
CA VAL A 89 -21.41 17.28 10.27
C VAL A 89 -22.66 18.01 10.73
N ARG A 90 -23.18 17.71 11.93
CA ARG A 90 -24.33 18.46 12.47
C ARG A 90 -24.05 19.94 12.65
N ALA A 91 -22.82 20.30 13.04
CA ALA A 91 -22.43 21.69 13.26
C ALA A 91 -22.19 22.45 11.95
N LEU A 92 -21.57 21.81 10.95
CA LEU A 92 -21.09 22.48 9.73
C LEU A 92 -21.97 22.26 8.50
N GLU A 93 -22.61 21.10 8.38
CA GLU A 93 -23.40 20.68 7.21
C GLU A 93 -24.69 19.96 7.63
N PRO A 94 -25.62 20.63 8.34
CA PRO A 94 -26.81 19.99 8.91
C PRO A 94 -27.79 19.41 7.87
N GLU A 95 -27.65 19.79 6.60
CA GLU A 95 -28.45 19.27 5.49
C GLU A 95 -27.90 17.96 4.89
N ALA A 96 -26.74 17.47 5.36
CA ALA A 96 -26.16 16.23 4.86
C ALA A 96 -27.04 15.02 5.23
N GLY A 97 -27.51 14.29 4.22
CA GLY A 97 -28.29 13.07 4.40
C GLY A 97 -27.42 11.82 4.59
N THR A 98 -26.27 11.80 3.92
CA THR A 98 -25.31 10.70 3.92
C THR A 98 -23.89 11.24 3.95
N VAL A 99 -23.01 10.62 4.72
CA VAL A 99 -21.56 10.86 4.70
C VAL A 99 -20.85 9.64 4.17
N ILE A 100 -19.92 9.82 3.24
CA ILE A 100 -18.96 8.81 2.79
C ILE A 100 -17.57 9.31 3.20
N GLU A 101 -16.93 8.62 4.14
CA GLU A 101 -15.61 8.97 4.65
C GLU A 101 -14.61 7.86 4.28
N LEU A 102 -13.52 8.21 3.60
CA LEU A 102 -12.44 7.26 3.32
C LEU A 102 -11.19 7.65 4.13
N GLY A 103 -10.70 6.72 4.93
CA GLY A 103 -9.48 6.83 5.74
C GLY A 103 -8.29 6.11 5.10
N GLY A 104 -7.25 5.90 5.92
CA GLY A 104 -6.08 5.13 5.52
C GLY A 104 -6.39 3.63 5.42
N GLU A 105 -6.89 3.03 6.49
CA GLU A 105 -7.18 1.59 6.56
C GLU A 105 -8.67 1.29 6.69
N ASP A 106 -9.49 2.32 6.86
CA ASP A 106 -10.92 2.24 7.07
C ASP A 106 -11.68 3.11 6.04
N ALA A 107 -12.95 2.80 5.87
CA ALA A 107 -13.94 3.46 5.04
C ALA A 107 -15.29 3.36 5.76
N LYS A 108 -16.02 4.47 5.83
CA LYS A 108 -17.25 4.59 6.59
C LYS A 108 -18.34 5.23 5.76
N VAL A 109 -19.58 4.80 5.98
CA VAL A 109 -20.78 5.46 5.51
C VAL A 109 -21.70 5.72 6.69
N ILE A 110 -22.09 6.97 6.90
CA ILE A 110 -23.01 7.39 7.97
C ILE A 110 -24.30 7.90 7.33
N PHE A 111 -25.44 7.39 7.78
CA PHE A 111 -26.77 7.79 7.36
C PHE A 111 -27.46 8.52 8.51
N PHE A 112 -28.05 9.69 8.24
CA PHE A 112 -28.71 10.50 9.29
C PHE A 112 -30.23 10.34 9.31
N LYS A 113 -30.84 9.87 8.22
CA LYS A 113 -32.29 9.69 8.12
C LYS A 113 -32.76 8.49 8.94
N GLY A 114 -33.72 8.74 9.83
CA GLY A 114 -34.27 7.73 10.74
C GLY A 114 -33.41 7.46 11.98
N GLY A 115 -32.43 8.33 12.26
CA GLY A 115 -31.40 8.13 13.28
C GLY A 115 -30.04 7.91 12.65
N VAL A 116 -28.98 8.00 13.47
CA VAL A 116 -27.61 7.75 13.02
C VAL A 116 -27.42 6.23 12.89
N ASP A 117 -27.18 5.76 11.67
CA ASP A 117 -26.74 4.39 11.39
C ASP A 117 -25.45 4.45 10.57
N GLU A 118 -24.52 3.57 10.90
CA GLU A 118 -23.14 3.61 10.44
C GLU A 118 -22.72 2.24 9.90
N ARG A 119 -21.97 2.28 8.80
CA ARG A 119 -21.39 1.11 8.15
C ARG A 119 -19.91 1.37 7.91
N MET A 120 -19.07 0.56 8.54
CA MET A 120 -17.62 0.62 8.38
C MET A 120 -17.09 -0.73 7.88
N ASN A 121 -16.06 -0.67 7.05
CA ASN A 121 -15.34 -1.89 6.66
C ASN A 121 -14.62 -2.48 7.88
N GLY A 122 -14.54 -3.81 7.95
CA GLY A 122 -13.69 -4.48 8.94
C GLY A 122 -12.21 -4.33 8.57
N THR A 123 -11.41 -5.37 8.79
CA THR A 123 -9.96 -5.39 8.52
C THR A 123 -9.57 -5.32 7.03
N CYS A 124 -10.52 -5.15 6.11
CA CYS A 124 -10.26 -5.18 4.67
C CYS A 124 -9.81 -3.80 4.19
N ALA A 125 -8.57 -3.68 3.70
CA ALA A 125 -8.06 -2.47 3.06
C ALA A 125 -8.75 -2.12 1.72
N GLY A 126 -9.62 -3.00 1.21
CA GLY A 126 -10.39 -2.78 0.00
C GLY A 126 -11.24 -1.52 0.08
N GLY A 127 -10.99 -0.57 -0.82
CA GLY A 127 -11.74 0.69 -0.87
C GLY A 127 -11.20 1.82 0.01
N THR A 128 -9.99 1.71 0.55
CA THR A 128 -9.39 2.72 1.45
C THR A 128 -8.16 3.40 0.83
N GLY A 129 -7.59 4.38 1.53
CA GLY A 129 -6.34 5.03 1.13
C GLY A 129 -5.15 4.08 1.02
N ALA A 130 -5.06 3.05 1.87
CA ALA A 130 -4.00 2.04 1.82
C ALA A 130 -4.07 1.21 0.53
N PHE A 131 -5.27 0.91 0.04
CA PHE A 131 -5.43 0.30 -1.28
C PHE A 131 -4.91 1.21 -2.40
N ILE A 132 -5.24 2.50 -2.35
CA ILE A 132 -4.76 3.50 -3.32
C ILE A 132 -3.22 3.60 -3.29
N ASP A 133 -2.61 3.66 -2.09
CA ASP A 133 -1.15 3.68 -1.91
C ASP A 133 -0.49 2.42 -2.54
N GLN A 134 -1.09 1.24 -2.35
CA GLN A 134 -0.62 -0.01 -2.94
C GLN A 134 -0.73 -0.03 -4.47
N MET A 135 -1.83 0.49 -5.01
CA MET A 135 -2.04 0.52 -6.46
C MET A 135 -1.13 1.56 -7.15
N ALA A 136 -0.87 2.70 -6.51
CA ALA A 136 0.12 3.67 -7.00
C ALA A 136 1.53 3.04 -7.07
N THR A 137 1.90 2.30 -6.02
CA THR A 137 3.17 1.54 -5.98
C THR A 137 3.23 0.51 -7.11
N LEU A 138 2.14 -0.22 -7.37
CA LEU A 138 2.05 -1.19 -8.47
C LEU A 138 2.24 -0.55 -9.85
N LEU A 139 1.67 0.64 -10.04
CA LEU A 139 1.80 1.42 -11.28
C LEU A 139 3.14 2.14 -11.41
N ASP A 140 3.99 2.08 -10.39
CA ASP A 140 5.28 2.77 -10.31
C ASP A 140 5.13 4.29 -10.50
N VAL A 141 4.19 4.87 -9.76
CA VAL A 141 3.89 6.31 -9.73
C VAL A 141 3.52 6.74 -8.31
N SER A 142 3.58 8.04 -8.04
CA SER A 142 2.99 8.64 -6.83
C SER A 142 1.46 8.62 -6.88
N VAL A 143 0.80 8.83 -5.73
CA VAL A 143 -0.67 8.92 -5.67
C VAL A 143 -1.16 10.13 -6.46
N GLU A 144 -0.43 11.23 -6.42
CA GLU A 144 -0.70 12.46 -7.16
C GLU A 144 -0.62 12.23 -8.68
N GLU A 145 0.42 11.53 -9.15
CA GLU A 145 0.56 11.15 -10.56
C GLU A 145 -0.52 10.15 -11.00
N MET A 146 -0.87 9.17 -10.16
CA MET A 146 -1.95 8.24 -10.43
C MET A 146 -3.29 8.98 -10.58
N ASP A 147 -3.55 9.96 -9.72
CA ASP A 147 -4.75 10.78 -9.80
C ASP A 147 -4.80 11.58 -11.10
N ALA A 148 -3.71 12.26 -11.46
CA ALA A 148 -3.61 12.99 -12.72
C ALA A 148 -3.81 12.08 -13.94
N LEU A 149 -3.21 10.87 -13.93
CA LEU A 149 -3.40 9.86 -14.97
C LEU A 149 -4.87 9.45 -15.10
N SER A 150 -5.54 9.19 -13.98
CA SER A 150 -6.94 8.73 -13.97
C SER A 150 -7.90 9.70 -14.66
N LEU A 151 -7.60 11.00 -14.65
CA LEU A 151 -8.43 12.03 -15.26
C LEU A 151 -8.40 12.01 -16.80
N THR A 152 -7.39 11.36 -17.38
CA THR A 152 -7.17 11.24 -18.83
C THR A 152 -7.61 9.89 -19.41
N ALA A 153 -8.27 9.06 -18.60
CA ALA A 153 -8.75 7.75 -19.02
C ALA A 153 -9.84 7.85 -20.11
N GLU A 154 -9.83 6.90 -21.03
CA GLU A 154 -10.87 6.73 -22.07
C GLU A 154 -11.65 5.41 -21.87
N ARG A 155 -11.14 4.50 -21.04
CA ARG A 155 -11.75 3.20 -20.77
C ARG A 155 -11.63 2.82 -19.30
N LEU A 156 -12.63 2.08 -18.82
CA LEU A 156 -12.60 1.38 -17.53
C LEU A 156 -12.51 -0.14 -17.76
N TYR A 157 -11.67 -0.79 -16.96
CA TYR A 157 -11.53 -2.23 -16.87
C TYR A 157 -12.19 -2.73 -15.58
N PRO A 158 -12.85 -3.90 -15.61
CA PRO A 158 -13.36 -4.51 -14.39
C PRO A 158 -12.18 -4.98 -13.53
N ILE A 159 -12.13 -4.49 -12.29
CA ILE A 159 -11.17 -4.91 -11.27
C ILE A 159 -11.97 -5.34 -10.04
N ALA A 160 -11.67 -6.52 -9.49
CA ALA A 160 -12.34 -7.01 -8.31
C ALA A 160 -12.07 -6.07 -7.11
N SER A 161 -13.14 -5.56 -6.52
CA SER A 161 -13.11 -4.51 -5.50
C SER A 161 -12.73 -5.00 -4.09
N ARG A 162 -11.95 -6.08 -3.99
CA ARG A 162 -11.66 -6.80 -2.73
C ARG A 162 -10.37 -6.30 -2.07
N CYS A 163 -9.37 -7.17 -1.95
CA CYS A 163 -8.07 -6.87 -1.35
C CYS A 163 -7.09 -6.35 -2.41
N GLY A 164 -6.14 -5.50 -2.02
CA GLY A 164 -5.06 -5.04 -2.92
C GLY A 164 -4.26 -6.18 -3.56
N VAL A 165 -4.24 -7.36 -2.91
CA VAL A 165 -3.66 -8.59 -3.48
C VAL A 165 -4.41 -9.06 -4.73
N PHE A 166 -5.74 -9.17 -4.63
CA PHE A 166 -6.58 -9.59 -5.76
C PHE A 166 -6.63 -8.53 -6.85
N ALA A 167 -6.72 -7.25 -6.47
CA ALA A 167 -6.67 -6.17 -7.46
C ALA A 167 -5.35 -6.19 -8.23
N LYS A 168 -4.23 -6.50 -7.59
CA LYS A 168 -2.94 -6.67 -8.26
C LYS A 168 -2.95 -7.84 -9.25
N THR A 169 -3.60 -8.96 -8.90
CA THR A 169 -3.79 -10.10 -9.82
C THR A 169 -4.62 -9.72 -11.05
N ASP A 170 -5.60 -8.82 -10.91
CA ASP A 170 -6.40 -8.33 -12.04
C ASP A 170 -5.66 -7.27 -12.88
N ILE A 171 -4.90 -6.38 -12.23
CA ILE A 171 -4.22 -5.25 -12.87
C ILE A 171 -2.96 -5.66 -13.62
N GLN A 172 -2.17 -6.59 -13.07
CA GLN A 172 -0.88 -6.96 -13.66
C GLN A 172 -1.03 -7.52 -15.09
N PRO A 173 -1.97 -8.42 -15.39
CA PRO A 173 -2.21 -8.88 -16.76
C PRO A 173 -2.59 -7.74 -17.71
N LEU A 174 -3.42 -6.78 -17.27
CA LEU A 174 -3.79 -5.61 -18.08
C LEU A 174 -2.55 -4.80 -18.47
N LEU A 175 -1.65 -4.55 -17.50
CA LEU A 175 -0.39 -3.85 -17.77
C LEU A 175 0.50 -4.64 -18.74
N ASN A 176 0.62 -5.95 -18.54
CA ASN A 176 1.42 -6.82 -19.42
C ASN A 176 0.83 -6.90 -20.84
N GLN A 177 -0.48 -6.73 -21.00
CA GLN A 177 -1.19 -6.67 -22.27
C GLN A 177 -1.17 -5.25 -22.89
N GLY A 178 -0.47 -4.30 -22.28
CA GLY A 178 -0.30 -2.94 -22.81
C GLY A 178 -1.46 -1.99 -22.51
N ALA A 179 -2.29 -2.27 -21.51
CA ALA A 179 -3.30 -1.31 -21.05
C ALA A 179 -2.63 0.00 -20.60
N ARG A 180 -3.22 1.13 -20.98
CA ARG A 180 -2.69 2.46 -20.60
C ARG A 180 -2.82 2.64 -19.09
N LYS A 181 -1.77 3.15 -18.44
CA LYS A 181 -1.79 3.45 -17.01
C LYS A 181 -2.94 4.38 -16.61
N ALA A 182 -3.34 5.32 -17.48
CA ALA A 182 -4.49 6.20 -17.29
C ALA A 182 -5.81 5.42 -17.11
N ASP A 183 -6.09 4.48 -18.01
CA ASP A 183 -7.30 3.65 -17.95
C ASP A 183 -7.29 2.75 -16.71
N VAL A 184 -6.13 2.17 -16.37
CA VAL A 184 -5.96 1.34 -15.18
C VAL A 184 -6.15 2.17 -13.90
N ALA A 185 -5.61 3.38 -13.83
CA ALA A 185 -5.77 4.29 -12.68
C ALA A 185 -7.25 4.66 -12.44
N ALA A 186 -8.00 5.01 -13.50
CA ALA A 186 -9.43 5.26 -13.37
C ALA A 186 -10.22 4.01 -12.95
N SER A 187 -9.80 2.83 -13.42
CA SER A 187 -10.39 1.54 -13.05
C SER A 187 -10.15 1.19 -11.58
N ILE A 188 -8.97 1.51 -11.04
CA ILE A 188 -8.64 1.38 -9.61
C ILE A 188 -9.58 2.23 -8.76
N TYR A 189 -9.81 3.50 -9.14
CA TYR A 189 -10.77 4.34 -8.44
C TYR A 189 -12.21 3.83 -8.57
N GLN A 190 -12.59 3.30 -9.74
CA GLN A 190 -13.89 2.66 -9.89
C GLN A 190 -14.05 1.44 -8.98
N ALA A 191 -12.98 0.66 -8.77
CA ALA A 191 -12.98 -0.45 -7.83
C ALA A 191 -13.19 0.02 -6.38
N VAL A 192 -12.55 1.13 -5.97
CA VAL A 192 -12.78 1.76 -4.65
C VAL A 192 -14.25 2.14 -4.48
N VAL A 193 -14.83 2.85 -5.45
CA VAL A 193 -16.24 3.26 -5.42
C VAL A 193 -17.17 2.05 -5.36
N SER A 194 -16.90 1.03 -6.18
CA SER A 194 -17.69 -0.20 -6.21
C SER A 194 -17.65 -0.92 -4.86
N GLN A 195 -16.48 -0.93 -4.19
CA GLN A 195 -16.35 -1.52 -2.86
C GLN A 195 -17.14 -0.74 -1.80
N THR A 196 -17.13 0.58 -1.84
CA THR A 196 -17.94 1.40 -0.93
C THR A 196 -19.43 1.11 -1.11
N ILE A 197 -19.91 1.06 -2.35
CA ILE A 197 -21.34 0.84 -2.64
C ILE A 197 -21.76 -0.60 -2.29
N ALA A 198 -21.07 -1.59 -2.82
CA ALA A 198 -21.44 -2.99 -2.62
C ALA A 198 -21.12 -3.48 -1.21
N GLY A 199 -20.03 -3.01 -0.62
CA GLY A 199 -19.53 -3.45 0.68
C GLY A 199 -20.18 -2.73 1.87
N LEU A 200 -20.39 -1.41 1.79
CA LEU A 200 -20.87 -0.61 2.94
C LEU A 200 -22.32 -0.16 2.79
N ILE A 201 -22.70 0.35 1.60
CA ILE A 201 -24.06 0.88 1.39
C ILE A 201 -25.08 -0.26 1.31
N GLN A 202 -24.72 -1.39 0.68
CA GLN A 202 -25.50 -2.65 0.69
C GLN A 202 -26.99 -2.47 0.37
N GLY A 203 -27.31 -1.62 -0.62
CA GLY A 203 -28.68 -1.39 -1.09
C GLY A 203 -29.49 -0.39 -0.27
N ARG A 204 -28.91 0.21 0.78
CA ARG A 204 -29.56 1.33 1.48
C ARG A 204 -29.66 2.56 0.58
N ALA A 205 -30.76 3.29 0.70
CA ALA A 205 -30.94 4.55 0.01
C ALA A 205 -29.87 5.58 0.44
N ILE A 206 -29.23 6.20 -0.54
CA ILE A 206 -28.29 7.30 -0.35
C ILE A 206 -29.12 8.58 -0.38
N GLU A 207 -29.26 9.20 0.79
CA GLU A 207 -30.01 10.44 0.96
C GLU A 207 -29.09 11.63 0.68
N LYS A 208 -29.57 12.54 -0.15
CA LYS A 208 -28.85 13.76 -0.55
C LYS A 208 -29.13 14.87 0.46
N LYS A 209 -28.19 15.79 0.74
CA LYS A 209 -26.84 15.93 0.15
C LYS A 209 -25.87 14.86 0.65
N VAL A 210 -24.95 14.42 -0.20
CA VAL A 210 -23.89 13.45 0.14
C VAL A 210 -22.60 14.20 0.43
N LEU A 211 -22.08 14.02 1.64
CA LEU A 211 -20.85 14.65 2.09
C LEU A 211 -19.68 13.67 2.00
N PHE A 212 -18.60 14.07 1.33
CA PHE A 212 -17.43 13.25 1.10
C PHE A 212 -16.26 13.71 1.96
N LEU A 213 -15.78 12.86 2.86
CA LEU A 213 -14.79 13.18 3.90
C LEU A 213 -13.55 12.29 3.82
N GLY A 214 -12.49 12.70 4.52
CA GLY A 214 -11.25 11.94 4.63
C GLY A 214 -10.21 12.25 3.55
N GLY A 215 -8.99 11.74 3.76
CA GLY A 215 -7.80 12.09 2.98
C GLY A 215 -7.92 11.76 1.48
N PRO A 216 -8.18 10.49 1.10
CA PRO A 216 -8.35 10.09 -0.30
C PRO A 216 -9.39 10.94 -1.06
N LEU A 217 -10.56 11.16 -0.46
CA LEU A 217 -11.60 12.00 -1.06
C LEU A 217 -11.21 13.48 -1.10
N TYR A 218 -10.30 13.93 -0.25
CA TYR A 218 -9.75 15.28 -0.34
C TYR A 218 -8.70 15.43 -1.46
N TYR A 219 -7.76 14.49 -1.60
CA TYR A 219 -6.63 14.65 -2.52
C TYR A 219 -6.86 14.10 -3.93
N CYS A 220 -7.68 13.05 -4.09
CA CYS A 220 -7.81 12.33 -5.36
C CYS A 220 -9.04 12.82 -6.15
N GLN A 221 -8.86 13.75 -7.10
CA GLN A 221 -9.94 14.29 -7.91
C GLN A 221 -10.58 13.24 -8.83
N GLY A 222 -9.78 12.31 -9.35
CA GLY A 222 -10.28 11.19 -10.14
C GLY A 222 -11.24 10.31 -9.35
N LEU A 223 -10.95 10.08 -8.07
CA LEU A 223 -11.82 9.34 -7.17
C LEU A 223 -13.13 10.08 -6.90
N ARG A 224 -13.07 11.40 -6.65
CA ARG A 224 -14.28 12.24 -6.51
C ARG A 224 -15.17 12.11 -7.74
N ARG A 225 -14.59 12.26 -8.93
CA ARG A 225 -15.29 12.13 -10.21
C ARG A 225 -15.96 10.76 -10.36
N ARG A 226 -15.26 9.66 -10.00
CA ARG A 226 -15.84 8.31 -10.04
C ARG A 226 -17.05 8.17 -9.11
N PHE A 227 -16.98 8.71 -7.88
CA PHE A 227 -18.12 8.72 -6.96
C PHE A 227 -19.31 9.50 -7.52
N THR A 228 -19.09 10.74 -7.95
CA THR A 228 -20.15 11.61 -8.50
C THR A 228 -20.84 10.95 -9.70
N GLU A 229 -20.07 10.42 -10.65
CA GLU A 229 -20.63 9.75 -11.83
C GLU A 229 -21.37 8.44 -11.49
N THR A 230 -20.80 7.60 -10.62
CA THR A 230 -21.42 6.31 -10.25
C THR A 230 -22.71 6.50 -9.47
N LEU A 231 -22.72 7.47 -8.55
CA LEU A 231 -23.89 7.80 -7.73
C LEU A 231 -24.88 8.73 -8.42
N LYS A 232 -24.55 9.23 -9.63
CA LYS A 232 -25.36 10.17 -10.42
C LYS A 232 -25.77 11.40 -9.60
N LEU A 233 -24.80 11.97 -8.89
CA LEU A 233 -24.99 13.16 -8.07
C LEU A 233 -24.79 14.41 -8.93
N MET A 234 -25.62 15.42 -8.70
CA MET A 234 -25.43 16.78 -9.21
C MET A 234 -24.36 17.52 -8.39
N ASP A 235 -23.84 18.62 -8.92
CA ASP A 235 -22.74 19.38 -8.28
C ASP A 235 -23.11 19.92 -6.88
N ASP A 236 -24.37 20.26 -6.65
CA ASP A 236 -24.89 20.72 -5.35
C ASP A 236 -25.27 19.59 -4.38
N GLU A 237 -25.29 18.35 -4.88
CA GLU A 237 -25.61 17.14 -4.13
C GLU A 237 -24.36 16.39 -3.66
N ALA A 238 -23.22 16.57 -4.34
CA ALA A 238 -21.93 15.97 -3.99
C ALA A 238 -21.01 17.01 -3.34
N VAL A 239 -20.98 17.05 -2.01
CA VAL A 239 -20.26 18.07 -1.24
C VAL A 239 -18.89 17.53 -0.81
N PHE A 240 -17.82 18.23 -1.21
CA PHE A 240 -16.44 17.91 -0.85
C PHE A 240 -15.82 19.08 -0.06
N PRO A 241 -16.06 19.18 1.26
CA PRO A 241 -15.70 20.36 2.03
C PRO A 241 -14.18 20.50 2.20
N GLU A 242 -13.69 21.74 2.29
CA GLU A 242 -12.27 22.02 2.55
C GLU A 242 -11.78 21.41 3.86
N TYR A 243 -12.66 21.30 4.86
CA TYR A 243 -12.37 20.69 6.15
C TYR A 243 -12.42 19.16 6.14
N GLY A 244 -12.73 18.51 5.00
CA GLY A 244 -13.04 17.08 4.94
C GLY A 244 -11.97 16.15 5.54
N ARG A 245 -10.69 16.53 5.48
CA ARG A 245 -9.57 15.79 6.09
C ARG A 245 -9.41 15.99 7.61
N PHE A 246 -10.18 16.92 8.18
CA PHE A 246 -10.17 17.33 9.58
C PHE A 246 -11.50 17.04 10.30
N ALA A 247 -12.50 16.48 9.63
CA ALA A 247 -13.85 16.30 10.20
C ALA A 247 -13.85 15.61 11.57
N VAL A 248 -13.11 14.51 11.72
CA VAL A 248 -12.97 13.79 13.00
C VAL A 248 -12.32 14.68 14.07
N ALA A 249 -11.25 15.40 13.74
CA ALA A 249 -10.56 16.29 14.69
C ALA A 249 -11.45 17.49 15.08
N ILE A 250 -12.22 18.05 14.16
CA ILE A 250 -13.21 19.09 14.45
C ILE A 250 -14.27 18.54 15.41
N GLY A 251 -14.80 17.35 15.12
CA GLY A 251 -15.73 16.64 15.99
C GLY A 251 -15.20 16.41 17.40
N ALA A 252 -13.94 16.00 17.50
CA ALA A 252 -13.25 15.84 18.78
C ALA A 252 -13.11 17.17 19.52
N SER A 253 -12.80 18.26 18.81
CA SER A 253 -12.74 19.62 19.39
C SER A 253 -14.11 20.06 19.94
N ILE A 254 -15.20 19.80 19.20
CA ILE A 254 -16.58 20.08 19.64
C ILE A 254 -16.92 19.26 20.89
N TYR A 255 -16.66 17.94 20.85
CA TYR A 255 -16.90 17.05 21.99
C TYR A 255 -16.12 17.47 23.25
N ALA A 256 -14.87 17.90 23.08
CA ALA A 256 -14.01 18.33 24.18
C ALA A 256 -14.69 19.42 25.04
N ARG A 257 -15.42 20.36 24.42
CA ARG A 257 -16.12 21.45 25.11
C ARG A 257 -17.14 20.94 26.13
N SER A 258 -17.78 19.81 25.85
CA SER A 258 -18.74 19.15 26.75
C SER A 258 -18.13 18.10 27.68
N SER A 259 -16.86 17.75 27.51
CA SER A 259 -16.20 16.70 28.30
C SER A 259 -15.93 17.06 29.77
N GLY A 260 -15.96 18.36 30.09
CA GLY A 260 -15.71 18.88 31.44
C GLY A 260 -14.23 18.84 31.89
N LYS A 261 -13.32 18.30 31.07
CA LYS A 261 -11.88 18.24 31.38
C LYS A 261 -11.11 19.33 30.63
N THR A 262 -10.34 20.10 31.38
CA THR A 262 -9.49 21.17 30.86
C THR A 262 -8.02 20.90 31.08
N PHE A 263 -7.21 21.45 30.20
CA PHE A 263 -5.76 21.40 30.20
C PHE A 263 -5.21 22.82 30.04
N ASP A 264 -3.97 22.98 30.48
CA ASP A 264 -3.07 24.04 30.07
C ASP A 264 -1.90 23.42 29.30
N GLU A 265 -1.02 24.26 28.78
CA GLU A 265 0.17 23.84 28.05
C GLU A 265 1.03 22.82 28.82
N THR A 266 1.29 23.08 30.11
CA THR A 266 2.17 22.27 30.96
C THR A 266 1.57 20.90 31.24
N SER A 267 0.28 20.85 31.58
CA SER A 267 -0.44 19.62 31.89
C SER A 267 -0.67 18.75 30.65
N LEU A 268 -0.92 19.34 29.47
CA LEU A 268 -0.98 18.61 28.21
C LEU A 268 0.38 18.00 27.85
N GLU A 269 1.45 18.78 27.94
CA GLU A 269 2.81 18.30 27.65
C GLU A 269 3.21 17.15 28.59
N ALA A 270 2.94 17.29 29.89
CA ALA A 270 3.19 16.24 30.88
C ALA A 270 2.38 14.96 30.60
N ALA A 271 1.11 15.08 30.22
CA ALA A 271 0.25 13.95 29.88
C ALA A 271 0.79 13.16 28.67
N LEU A 272 1.22 13.86 27.62
CA LEU A 272 1.81 13.25 26.42
C LEU A 272 3.18 12.61 26.71
N GLN A 273 4.01 13.24 27.55
CA GLN A 273 5.29 12.68 27.97
C GLN A 273 5.14 11.43 28.84
N SER A 274 4.14 11.39 29.73
CA SER A 274 3.81 10.19 30.50
C SER A 274 3.42 9.04 29.56
N ALA A 275 2.54 9.33 28.60
CA ALA A 275 2.10 8.34 27.65
C ALA A 275 3.22 7.85 26.73
N LEU A 276 4.23 8.67 26.40
CA LEU A 276 5.44 8.25 25.68
C LEU A 276 6.20 7.13 26.43
N ARG A 277 6.24 7.19 27.77
CA ARG A 277 7.00 6.25 28.63
C ARG A 277 6.26 4.95 28.90
N ALA A 278 4.94 4.93 28.77
CA ALA A 278 4.12 3.73 28.91
C ALA A 278 4.42 2.75 27.76
N GLN A 279 5.44 1.90 27.90
CA GLN A 279 5.74 0.82 26.96
C GLN A 279 4.64 -0.23 27.06
N THR A 280 3.98 -0.52 25.93
CA THR A 280 3.23 -1.76 25.77
C THR A 280 4.23 -2.91 25.77
N THR A 281 4.17 -3.76 26.79
CA THR A 281 4.95 -4.99 26.94
C THR A 281 4.46 -6.04 25.93
N SER A 282 4.78 -5.86 24.65
CA SER A 282 4.65 -6.95 23.68
C SER A 282 5.79 -7.95 23.91
N ALA A 283 5.45 -9.23 24.04
CA ALA A 283 6.44 -10.31 24.02
C ALA A 283 7.26 -10.19 22.73
N ARG A 284 8.56 -9.90 22.87
CA ARG A 284 9.48 -9.81 21.74
C ARG A 284 10.01 -11.21 21.44
N LEU A 285 10.08 -11.57 20.16
CA LEU A 285 10.80 -12.76 19.73
C LEU A 285 12.31 -12.56 19.91
N ALA A 286 13.04 -13.66 20.08
CA ALA A 286 14.51 -13.63 20.05
C ALA A 286 15.00 -13.15 18.67
N PRO A 287 16.15 -12.46 18.58
CA PRO A 287 16.74 -12.08 17.30
C PRO A 287 17.06 -13.33 16.46
N LEU A 288 16.96 -13.20 15.13
CA LEU A 288 17.22 -14.30 14.19
C LEU A 288 18.65 -14.85 14.30
N PHE A 289 19.61 -13.97 14.58
CA PHE A 289 21.01 -14.32 14.84
C PHE A 289 21.40 -13.83 16.23
N ALA A 290 22.02 -14.71 17.02
CA ALA A 290 22.45 -14.36 18.38
C ALA A 290 23.69 -13.45 18.39
N SER A 291 24.49 -13.47 17.32
CA SER A 291 25.72 -12.69 17.18
C SER A 291 26.06 -12.41 15.72
N ALA A 292 27.00 -11.49 15.49
CA ALA A 292 27.56 -11.23 14.17
C ALA A 292 28.37 -12.43 13.61
N GLU A 293 28.82 -13.35 14.47
CA GLU A 293 29.50 -14.57 14.04
C GLU A 293 28.52 -15.60 13.51
N ASP A 294 27.37 -15.77 14.16
CA ASP A 294 26.27 -16.62 13.71
C ASP A 294 25.77 -16.18 12.32
N TYR A 295 25.62 -14.87 12.11
CA TYR A 295 25.30 -14.31 10.79
C TYR A 295 26.36 -14.62 9.72
N ARG A 296 27.66 -14.50 10.04
CA ARG A 296 28.75 -14.79 9.10
C ARG A 296 28.77 -16.27 8.71
N ALA A 297 28.64 -17.16 9.69
CA ALA A 297 28.58 -18.60 9.44
C ALA A 297 27.39 -18.98 8.54
N PHE A 298 26.22 -18.34 8.76
CA PHE A 298 25.08 -18.46 7.88
C PHE A 298 25.40 -17.99 6.45
N ALA A 299 25.97 -16.79 6.29
CA ALA A 299 26.26 -16.20 4.98
C ALA A 299 27.27 -17.04 4.16
N GLU A 300 28.36 -17.48 4.78
CA GLU A 300 29.39 -18.31 4.12
C GLU A 300 28.84 -19.65 3.65
N ARG A 301 27.98 -20.29 4.46
CA ARG A 301 27.33 -21.56 4.07
C ARG A 301 26.48 -21.39 2.82
N HIS A 302 25.72 -20.29 2.70
CA HIS A 302 24.85 -20.05 1.55
C HIS A 302 25.63 -19.62 0.30
N ALA A 303 26.70 -18.84 0.46
CA ALA A 303 27.55 -18.39 -0.66
C ALA A 303 28.21 -19.54 -1.44
N ARG A 304 28.33 -20.74 -0.84
CA ARG A 304 28.85 -21.95 -1.52
C ARG A 304 27.90 -22.50 -2.58
N ALA A 305 26.61 -22.19 -2.52
CA ALA A 305 25.61 -22.64 -3.50
C ALA A 305 25.50 -21.64 -4.66
N THR A 306 26.58 -21.50 -5.45
CA THR A 306 26.63 -20.58 -6.60
C THR A 306 26.97 -21.32 -7.89
N VAL A 307 26.62 -20.72 -9.04
CA VAL A 307 26.99 -21.20 -10.37
C VAL A 307 28.36 -20.60 -10.74
N PRO A 308 29.30 -21.36 -11.32
CA PRO A 308 30.55 -20.81 -11.83
C PRO A 308 30.30 -19.69 -12.86
N ALA A 309 31.10 -18.64 -12.82
CA ALA A 309 31.08 -17.57 -13.81
C ALA A 309 32.33 -17.66 -14.70
N ARG A 310 32.19 -17.28 -15.98
CA ARG A 310 33.29 -17.25 -16.94
C ARG A 310 33.32 -15.92 -17.67
N ASP A 311 34.52 -15.38 -17.88
CA ASP A 311 34.68 -14.15 -18.67
C ASP A 311 34.22 -14.39 -20.12
N PRO A 312 33.19 -13.68 -20.60
CA PRO A 312 32.68 -13.83 -21.96
C PRO A 312 33.71 -13.48 -23.03
N LYS A 313 34.70 -12.60 -22.76
CA LYS A 313 35.73 -12.22 -23.74
C LYS A 313 36.62 -13.39 -24.16
N GLY A 314 36.75 -14.41 -23.31
CA GLY A 314 37.54 -15.62 -23.57
C GLY A 314 36.70 -16.83 -23.99
N TYR A 315 35.40 -16.66 -24.21
CA TYR A 315 34.50 -17.74 -24.59
C TYR A 315 34.23 -17.73 -26.09
N LYS A 316 34.34 -18.90 -26.73
CA LYS A 316 33.95 -19.11 -28.13
C LYS A 316 33.08 -20.35 -28.23
N GLY A 317 31.90 -20.23 -28.83
CA GLY A 317 30.99 -21.36 -29.03
C GLY A 317 29.52 -21.06 -28.70
N PRO A 318 28.69 -22.12 -28.58
CA PRO A 318 27.25 -21.96 -28.36
C PRO A 318 26.94 -21.51 -26.93
N ALA A 319 25.93 -20.68 -26.75
CA ALA A 319 25.42 -20.24 -25.46
C ALA A 319 23.89 -20.31 -25.42
N TRP A 320 23.31 -20.38 -24.23
CA TRP A 320 21.87 -20.47 -24.02
C TRP A 320 21.36 -19.30 -23.19
N LEU A 321 20.30 -18.66 -23.67
CA LEU A 321 19.70 -17.50 -23.03
C LEU A 321 18.46 -17.92 -22.23
N GLY A 322 18.46 -17.62 -20.94
CA GLY A 322 17.27 -17.71 -20.09
C GLY A 322 16.76 -16.31 -19.76
N ILE A 323 15.46 -16.09 -19.92
CA ILE A 323 14.77 -14.86 -19.52
C ILE A 323 13.68 -15.21 -18.50
N ASP A 324 13.71 -14.60 -17.33
CA ASP A 324 12.61 -14.64 -16.37
C ASP A 324 11.98 -13.25 -16.35
N CYS A 325 10.83 -13.14 -17.00
CA CYS A 325 10.01 -11.93 -17.00
C CYS A 325 8.92 -12.08 -15.92
N GLY A 326 9.35 -11.99 -14.66
CA GLY A 326 8.46 -12.07 -13.51
C GLY A 326 7.54 -10.85 -13.40
N SER A 327 6.68 -10.84 -12.39
CA SER A 327 5.75 -9.73 -12.17
C SER A 327 6.42 -8.45 -11.64
N THR A 328 7.47 -8.60 -10.82
CA THR A 328 8.19 -7.49 -10.17
C THR A 328 9.57 -7.27 -10.75
N THR A 329 10.25 -8.34 -11.19
CA THR A 329 11.66 -8.30 -11.60
C THR A 329 11.88 -9.04 -12.91
N THR A 330 12.87 -8.57 -13.65
CA THR A 330 13.31 -9.10 -14.93
C THR A 330 14.71 -9.64 -14.72
N LYS A 331 14.92 -10.89 -15.13
CA LYS A 331 16.22 -11.56 -15.02
C LYS A 331 16.62 -12.12 -16.36
N LEU A 332 17.90 -11.96 -16.70
CA LEU A 332 18.48 -12.59 -17.89
C LEU A 332 19.75 -13.31 -17.48
N VAL A 333 19.95 -14.51 -17.99
CA VAL A 333 21.19 -15.27 -17.80
C VAL A 333 21.61 -15.85 -19.14
N LEU A 334 22.87 -15.65 -19.51
CA LEU A 334 23.51 -16.33 -20.64
C LEU A 334 24.47 -17.38 -20.10
N LEU A 335 24.24 -18.65 -20.47
CA LEU A 335 25.05 -19.78 -20.03
C LEU A 335 25.96 -20.31 -21.14
N SER A 336 27.19 -20.68 -20.78
CA SER A 336 28.10 -21.45 -21.63
C SER A 336 27.61 -22.90 -21.79
N ARG A 337 28.24 -23.66 -22.70
CA ARG A 337 28.01 -25.11 -22.83
C ARG A 337 28.28 -25.88 -21.54
N ASP A 338 29.22 -25.41 -20.74
CA ASP A 338 29.61 -26.02 -19.47
C ASP A 338 28.79 -25.48 -18.28
N ARG A 339 27.69 -24.76 -18.57
CA ARG A 339 26.75 -24.18 -17.59
C ARG A 339 27.38 -23.09 -16.70
N GLU A 340 28.39 -22.40 -17.22
CA GLU A 340 28.97 -21.24 -16.56
C GLU A 340 28.21 -19.98 -16.96
N ILE A 341 28.00 -19.05 -16.02
CA ILE A 341 27.38 -17.76 -16.30
C ILE A 341 28.37 -16.90 -17.09
N LEU A 342 27.99 -16.54 -18.31
CA LEU A 342 28.70 -15.58 -19.18
C LEU A 342 28.17 -14.15 -19.00
N TYR A 343 26.89 -14.03 -18.66
CA TYR A 343 26.21 -12.77 -18.41
C TYR A 343 25.02 -13.01 -17.48
N SER A 344 24.79 -12.09 -16.55
CA SER A 344 23.61 -12.09 -15.68
C SER A 344 23.11 -10.68 -15.46
N TYR A 345 21.79 -10.51 -15.47
CA TYR A 345 21.11 -9.27 -15.15
C TYR A 345 19.94 -9.54 -14.22
N TYR A 346 19.73 -8.65 -13.25
CA TYR A 346 18.60 -8.65 -12.33
C TYR A 346 18.21 -7.21 -12.02
N SER A 347 16.96 -6.84 -12.31
CA SER A 347 16.42 -5.53 -11.96
C SER A 347 14.91 -5.57 -11.78
N SER A 348 14.36 -4.53 -11.15
CA SER A 348 12.92 -4.27 -11.14
C SER A 348 12.42 -4.01 -12.56
N ASN A 349 11.20 -4.47 -12.85
CA ASN A 349 10.56 -4.28 -14.15
C ASN A 349 10.21 -2.82 -14.43
N GLN A 350 10.05 -1.98 -13.39
CA GLN A 350 9.61 -0.58 -13.50
C GLN A 350 8.36 -0.40 -14.40
N ALA A 351 7.46 -1.38 -14.39
CA ALA A 351 6.31 -1.49 -15.30
C ALA A 351 6.65 -1.38 -16.82
N ASN A 352 7.91 -1.63 -17.21
CA ASN A 352 8.40 -1.61 -18.59
C ASN A 352 9.35 -2.80 -18.89
N PRO A 353 8.87 -4.05 -18.77
CA PRO A 353 9.72 -5.24 -18.95
C PRO A 353 10.32 -5.33 -20.37
N VAL A 354 9.56 -4.96 -21.41
CA VAL A 354 10.01 -5.03 -22.81
C VAL A 354 11.19 -4.09 -23.06
N GLY A 355 11.12 -2.85 -22.54
CA GLY A 355 12.21 -1.88 -22.69
C GLY A 355 13.51 -2.37 -22.05
N ILE A 356 13.42 -2.90 -20.83
CA ILE A 356 14.56 -3.45 -20.08
C ILE A 356 15.17 -4.65 -20.83
N ILE A 357 14.35 -5.61 -21.24
CA ILE A 357 14.83 -6.81 -21.95
C ILE A 357 15.51 -6.41 -23.25
N ARG A 358 14.95 -5.48 -24.04
CA ARG A 358 15.57 -4.99 -25.28
C ARG A 358 16.97 -4.43 -25.03
N GLU A 359 17.14 -3.63 -23.98
CA GLU A 359 18.44 -3.07 -23.61
C GLU A 359 19.44 -4.17 -23.28
N GLN A 360 19.05 -5.15 -22.46
CA GLN A 360 19.95 -6.24 -22.05
C GLN A 360 20.25 -7.20 -23.20
N LEU A 361 19.30 -7.48 -24.10
CA LEU A 361 19.56 -8.24 -25.32
C LEU A 361 20.56 -7.51 -26.23
N THR A 362 20.52 -6.19 -26.29
CA THR A 362 21.49 -5.38 -27.02
C THR A 362 22.89 -5.51 -26.41
N ALA A 363 22.99 -5.46 -25.07
CA ALA A 363 24.23 -5.68 -24.35
C ALA A 363 24.80 -7.09 -24.57
N ILE A 364 23.95 -8.12 -24.49
CA ILE A 364 24.31 -9.52 -24.76
C ILE A 364 24.81 -9.68 -26.21
N ARG A 365 24.14 -9.07 -27.18
CA ARG A 365 24.55 -9.13 -28.59
C ARG A 365 25.91 -8.48 -28.82
N ALA A 366 26.17 -7.33 -28.18
CA ALA A 366 27.47 -6.67 -28.23
C ALA A 366 28.56 -7.53 -27.60
N LEU A 367 28.27 -8.17 -26.47
CA LEU A 367 29.16 -9.08 -25.75
C LEU A 367 29.47 -10.35 -26.55
N CYS A 368 28.52 -10.86 -27.34
CA CYS A 368 28.74 -12.04 -28.17
C CYS A 368 29.79 -11.79 -29.27
N GLY A 369 29.85 -10.58 -29.84
CA GLY A 369 30.91 -10.13 -30.75
C GLY A 369 31.16 -10.97 -32.02
N GLY A 370 30.37 -12.01 -32.28
CA GLY A 370 30.58 -13.03 -33.30
C GLY A 370 31.25 -14.32 -32.82
N ASP A 371 31.91 -14.31 -31.65
CA ASP A 371 32.58 -15.47 -31.06
C ASP A 371 31.59 -16.39 -30.29
N ILE A 372 30.46 -15.82 -29.83
CA ILE A 372 29.42 -16.53 -29.09
C ILE A 372 28.16 -16.62 -29.95
N THR A 373 27.64 -17.83 -30.13
CA THR A 373 26.38 -18.07 -30.86
C THR A 373 25.28 -18.43 -29.86
N ILE A 374 24.19 -17.68 -29.82
CA ILE A 374 23.01 -18.06 -29.02
C ILE A 374 22.35 -19.25 -29.73
N ALA A 375 22.50 -20.45 -29.17
CA ALA A 375 22.03 -21.70 -29.73
C ALA A 375 20.60 -22.05 -29.32
N GLY A 376 20.05 -21.35 -28.33
CA GLY A 376 18.67 -21.47 -27.90
C GLY A 376 18.33 -20.48 -26.80
N SER A 377 17.05 -20.15 -26.71
CA SER A 377 16.52 -19.18 -25.78
C SER A 377 15.20 -19.67 -25.16
N ALA A 378 15.03 -19.42 -23.87
CA ALA A 378 13.83 -19.77 -23.13
C ALA A 378 13.34 -18.58 -22.30
N VAL A 379 12.02 -18.44 -22.18
CA VAL A 379 11.41 -17.45 -21.29
C VAL A 379 10.37 -18.08 -20.37
N THR A 380 10.30 -17.57 -19.15
CA THR A 380 9.32 -17.90 -18.12
C THR A 380 8.77 -16.64 -17.47
N GLY A 381 7.72 -16.78 -16.65
CA GLY A 381 7.14 -15.73 -15.82
C GLY A 381 5.90 -15.08 -16.45
N TYR A 382 5.31 -14.12 -15.74
CA TYR A 382 4.07 -13.45 -16.15
C TYR A 382 4.15 -12.72 -17.50
N GLY A 383 5.36 -12.34 -17.94
CA GLY A 383 5.58 -11.69 -19.23
C GLY A 383 5.98 -12.65 -20.35
N GLU A 384 5.86 -13.98 -20.16
CA GLU A 384 6.31 -14.98 -21.14
C GLU A 384 5.80 -14.70 -22.56
N GLU A 385 4.48 -14.62 -22.76
CA GLU A 385 3.90 -14.39 -24.09
C GLU A 385 4.35 -13.06 -24.69
N LEU A 386 4.41 -12.00 -23.89
CA LEU A 386 4.84 -10.68 -24.32
C LEU A 386 6.28 -10.72 -24.86
N VAL A 387 7.18 -11.36 -24.13
CA VAL A 387 8.60 -11.46 -24.49
C VAL A 387 8.81 -12.38 -25.69
N LYS A 388 8.10 -13.51 -25.75
CA LYS A 388 8.12 -14.41 -26.92
C LYS A 388 7.72 -13.67 -28.18
N ASN A 389 6.60 -12.93 -28.13
CA ASN A 389 6.09 -12.20 -29.28
C ASN A 389 6.98 -11.00 -29.64
N ALA A 390 7.55 -10.30 -28.65
CA ALA A 390 8.39 -9.12 -28.90
C ALA A 390 9.78 -9.44 -29.46
N PHE A 391 10.40 -10.56 -29.04
CA PHE A 391 11.81 -10.85 -29.34
C PHE A 391 12.04 -12.20 -30.05
N GLY A 392 11.00 -12.99 -30.30
CA GLY A 392 11.12 -14.27 -30.99
C GLY A 392 11.86 -15.34 -30.18
N VAL A 393 11.67 -15.37 -28.85
CA VAL A 393 12.27 -16.39 -27.98
C VAL A 393 11.77 -17.79 -28.35
N ASP A 394 12.68 -18.76 -28.43
CA ASP A 394 12.40 -20.08 -29.03
C ASP A 394 11.34 -20.87 -28.26
N ILE A 395 11.45 -20.90 -26.93
CA ILE A 395 10.53 -21.67 -26.08
C ILE A 395 10.00 -20.85 -24.90
N GLY A 396 8.73 -21.11 -24.61
CA GLY A 396 8.10 -20.73 -23.35
C GLY A 396 8.19 -21.90 -22.37
N VAL A 397 8.55 -21.62 -21.12
CA VAL A 397 8.70 -22.65 -20.08
C VAL A 397 7.91 -22.23 -18.86
N VAL A 398 7.12 -23.16 -18.33
CA VAL A 398 6.43 -22.96 -17.05
C VAL A 398 7.46 -22.78 -15.93
N GLU A 399 7.31 -21.71 -15.16
CA GLU A 399 8.23 -21.31 -14.08
C GLU A 399 8.58 -22.43 -13.10
N THR A 400 7.60 -23.27 -12.78
CA THR A 400 7.76 -24.41 -11.86
C THR A 400 8.72 -25.48 -12.40
N ILE A 401 8.73 -25.69 -13.72
CA ILE A 401 9.68 -26.57 -14.41
C ILE A 401 11.07 -25.94 -14.44
N ALA A 402 11.16 -24.62 -14.63
CA ALA A 402 12.43 -23.91 -14.55
C ALA A 402 13.06 -24.02 -13.15
N HIS A 403 12.28 -23.77 -12.08
CA HIS A 403 12.73 -23.96 -10.70
C HIS A 403 13.16 -25.40 -10.40
N TYR A 404 12.35 -26.38 -10.79
CA TYR A 404 12.70 -27.78 -10.60
C TYR A 404 14.00 -28.16 -11.32
N THR A 405 14.16 -27.71 -12.56
CA THR A 405 15.37 -27.96 -13.36
C THR A 405 16.62 -27.37 -12.69
N ALA A 406 16.53 -26.14 -12.18
CA ALA A 406 17.61 -25.50 -11.45
C ALA A 406 17.90 -26.18 -10.10
N ALA A 407 16.88 -26.47 -9.30
CA ALA A 407 17.04 -27.12 -8.00
C ALA A 407 17.69 -28.51 -8.12
N ARG A 408 17.26 -29.31 -9.11
CA ARG A 408 17.83 -30.64 -9.38
C ARG A 408 19.31 -30.58 -9.75
N HIS A 409 19.78 -29.49 -10.35
CA HIS A 409 21.20 -29.30 -10.64
C HIS A 409 22.06 -29.23 -9.37
N PHE A 410 21.60 -28.49 -8.36
CA PHE A 410 22.32 -28.34 -7.08
C PHE A 410 22.04 -29.47 -6.08
N ARG A 411 20.87 -30.10 -6.18
CA ARG A 411 20.40 -31.18 -5.32
C ARG A 411 19.67 -32.21 -6.18
N PRO A 412 20.38 -33.25 -6.68
CA PRO A 412 19.77 -34.27 -7.55
C PRO A 412 18.55 -34.98 -6.96
N ASN A 413 18.51 -35.11 -5.63
CA ASN A 413 17.44 -35.76 -4.87
C ASN A 413 16.50 -34.74 -4.20
N VAL A 414 16.33 -33.54 -4.76
CA VAL A 414 15.38 -32.55 -4.22
C VAL A 414 13.96 -33.13 -4.25
N ASP A 415 13.31 -33.13 -3.09
CA ASP A 415 11.96 -33.68 -2.85
C ASP A 415 10.92 -32.59 -2.56
N PHE A 416 11.39 -31.42 -2.12
CA PHE A 416 10.55 -30.25 -1.84
C PHE A 416 11.25 -28.95 -2.24
N ILE A 417 10.52 -28.07 -2.90
CA ILE A 417 10.99 -26.73 -3.28
C ILE A 417 9.97 -25.72 -2.75
N ILE A 418 10.48 -24.66 -2.10
CA ILE A 418 9.70 -23.47 -1.75
C ILE A 418 10.30 -22.31 -2.52
N ASP A 419 9.48 -21.66 -3.34
CA ASP A 419 9.80 -20.41 -4.01
C ASP A 419 8.96 -19.29 -3.41
N ILE A 420 9.61 -18.26 -2.86
CA ILE A 420 8.94 -17.06 -2.34
C ILE A 420 9.16 -15.95 -3.37
N GLY A 421 8.19 -15.82 -4.26
CA GLY A 421 8.20 -14.83 -5.32
C GLY A 421 7.75 -13.43 -4.85
N GLY A 422 7.68 -12.52 -5.82
CA GLY A 422 7.16 -11.18 -5.59
C GLY A 422 5.67 -11.19 -5.25
N GLN A 423 4.87 -11.99 -5.95
CA GLN A 423 3.40 -12.01 -5.81
C GLN A 423 2.86 -13.28 -5.15
N ASP A 424 3.52 -14.41 -5.37
CA ASP A 424 3.07 -15.73 -4.93
C ASP A 424 4.19 -16.48 -4.19
N ILE A 425 3.78 -17.46 -3.40
CA ILE A 425 4.62 -18.45 -2.76
C ILE A 425 4.22 -19.79 -3.36
N LYS A 426 5.20 -20.50 -3.91
CA LYS A 426 4.98 -21.78 -4.58
C LYS A 426 5.69 -22.88 -3.83
N CYS A 427 4.94 -23.90 -3.46
CA CYS A 427 5.46 -25.11 -2.81
C CYS A 427 5.28 -26.30 -3.75
N PHE A 428 6.37 -27.01 -4.03
CA PHE A 428 6.38 -28.12 -4.96
C PHE A 428 6.84 -29.38 -4.23
N LYS A 429 6.07 -30.47 -4.32
CA LYS A 429 6.52 -31.81 -3.91
C LYS A 429 6.96 -32.58 -5.14
N ILE A 430 8.08 -33.29 -5.03
CA ILE A 430 8.70 -34.04 -6.10
C ILE A 430 8.69 -35.52 -5.73
N ARG A 431 8.16 -36.36 -6.62
CA ARG A 431 8.21 -37.83 -6.49
C ARG A 431 8.65 -38.45 -7.81
N GLY A 432 9.55 -39.42 -7.75
CA GLY A 432 10.02 -40.14 -8.94
C GLY A 432 10.69 -39.24 -9.99
N GLY A 433 11.28 -38.11 -9.59
CA GLY A 433 11.91 -37.17 -10.52
C GLY A 433 10.92 -36.31 -11.33
N ALA A 434 9.67 -36.20 -10.87
CA ALA A 434 8.65 -35.33 -11.45
C ALA A 434 7.94 -34.52 -10.35
N ILE A 435 7.36 -33.38 -10.73
CA ILE A 435 6.52 -32.58 -9.84
C ILE A 435 5.20 -33.33 -9.62
N ASP A 436 4.95 -33.73 -8.37
CA ASP A 436 3.78 -34.51 -7.95
C ASP A 436 2.60 -33.60 -7.58
N SER A 437 2.87 -32.54 -6.82
CA SER A 437 1.85 -31.59 -6.38
C SER A 437 2.41 -30.19 -6.25
N ILE A 438 1.59 -29.20 -6.59
CA ILE A 438 1.89 -27.77 -6.47
C ILE A 438 0.86 -27.16 -5.52
N THR A 439 1.33 -26.35 -4.57
CA THR A 439 0.48 -25.54 -3.70
C THR A 439 0.89 -24.09 -3.82
N LEU A 440 -0.09 -23.22 -4.03
CA LEU A 440 0.07 -21.77 -4.15
C LEU A 440 -0.64 -21.09 -2.98
N ASN A 441 -0.20 -19.89 -2.58
CA ASN A 441 -0.98 -19.04 -1.69
C ASN A 441 -2.13 -18.38 -2.48
N GLU A 442 -3.35 -18.84 -2.29
CA GLU A 442 -4.49 -18.45 -3.15
C GLU A 442 -5.10 -17.06 -2.83
N ALA A 443 -4.69 -16.36 -1.76
CA ALA A 443 -5.42 -15.15 -1.34
C ALA A 443 -4.62 -14.05 -0.61
N CYS A 444 -3.43 -14.34 -0.06
CA CYS A 444 -2.75 -13.43 0.84
C CYS A 444 -1.30 -13.19 0.40
N SER A 445 -0.94 -11.93 0.14
CA SER A 445 0.44 -11.50 -0.09
C SER A 445 1.28 -11.47 1.19
N SER A 446 0.68 -11.77 2.36
CA SER A 446 1.40 -11.90 3.61
C SER A 446 2.45 -13.01 3.45
N GLY A 447 3.72 -12.61 3.48
CA GLY A 447 4.86 -13.50 3.27
C GLY A 447 5.52 -13.41 1.89
N CYS A 448 4.96 -12.68 0.92
CA CYS A 448 5.57 -12.49 -0.40
C CYS A 448 6.58 -11.33 -0.42
N GLY A 449 7.49 -11.35 -1.39
CA GLY A 449 8.50 -10.29 -1.53
C GLY A 449 7.91 -8.89 -1.74
N SER A 450 6.82 -8.77 -2.52
CA SER A 450 6.21 -7.45 -2.77
C SER A 450 5.51 -6.85 -1.55
N PHE A 451 5.09 -7.67 -0.58
CA PHE A 451 4.58 -7.17 0.70
C PHE A 451 5.70 -6.48 1.49
N ILE A 452 6.87 -7.13 1.59
CA ILE A 452 8.05 -6.58 2.27
C ILE A 452 8.51 -5.30 1.58
N GLU A 453 8.57 -5.30 0.24
CA GLU A 453 8.94 -4.13 -0.56
C GLU A 453 7.99 -2.95 -0.35
N THR A 454 6.68 -3.19 -0.47
CA THR A 454 5.66 -2.14 -0.30
C THR A 454 5.70 -1.58 1.12
N PHE A 455 5.85 -2.45 2.13
CA PHE A 455 5.94 -2.04 3.52
C PHE A 455 7.19 -1.19 3.78
N ALA A 456 8.36 -1.59 3.28
CA ALA A 456 9.60 -0.82 3.40
C ALA A 456 9.45 0.57 2.77
N ARG A 457 8.92 0.66 1.53
CA ARG A 457 8.68 1.94 0.84
C ARG A 457 7.72 2.84 1.62
N SER A 458 6.64 2.27 2.18
CA SER A 458 5.68 3.03 2.99
C SER A 458 6.30 3.66 4.25
N MET A 459 7.39 3.07 4.75
CA MET A 459 8.20 3.59 5.86
C MET A 459 9.35 4.51 5.41
N GLY A 460 9.45 4.86 4.12
CA GLY A 460 10.56 5.62 3.57
C GLY A 460 11.89 4.86 3.55
N ARG A 461 11.83 3.53 3.42
CA ARG A 461 12.99 2.63 3.36
C ARG A 461 13.02 1.86 2.04
N THR A 462 14.19 1.36 1.67
CA THR A 462 14.35 0.34 0.62
C THR A 462 14.36 -1.03 1.26
N ALA A 463 13.73 -2.01 0.61
CA ALA A 463 13.76 -3.41 1.04
C ALA A 463 15.10 -4.08 0.76
#